data_AF-A0A939P373-F1
#
_entry.id   AF-A0A939P373-F1
#
_cell.length_a   1.000
_cell.length_b   1.000
_cell.length_c   1.000
_cell.angle_alpha   90.00
_cell.angle_beta   90.00
_cell.angle_gamma   90.00
#
_symmetry.space_group_name_H-M   'P 1'
#
loop_
_entity.id
_entity.type
_entity.pdbx_description
1 polymer ?
#
loop_
_entity_poly.entity_id
_entity_poly.type
_entity_poly.pdbx_seq_one_letter_code
_entity_poly.pdbx_strand_id
1 'polypeptide(L)'
;MTGPTRLIALAGGIAIMLFGGEFPIGETGAFVSEAQARVGRPLTPVSYAGVARRTTRRTVAAGAAVGATVYAPGCVQAADAYGRIYYRCP
;
A
#
# COMPACT_ATOMS: atom_id res chain seq x y z
N MET A 1 44.25 26.96 44.02
CA MET A 1 43.65 25.82 44.75
C MET A 1 42.56 25.14 43.91
N THR A 2 42.91 24.61 42.72
CA THR A 2 41.93 24.06 41.74
C THR A 2 42.23 22.62 41.31
N GLY A 3 43.31 22.02 41.82
CA GLY A 3 43.72 20.64 41.54
C GLY A 3 42.71 19.57 42.00
N PRO A 4 42.28 19.57 43.28
CA PRO A 4 41.41 18.50 43.78
C PRO A 4 40.02 18.55 43.15
N THR A 5 39.50 19.74 42.86
CA THR A 5 38.18 19.94 42.23
C THR A 5 38.12 19.40 40.80
N ARG A 6 39.23 19.47 40.05
CA ARG A 6 39.33 18.91 38.69
C ARG A 6 39.36 17.38 38.68
N LEU A 7 40.04 16.79 39.67
CA LEU A 7 40.11 15.33 39.83
C LEU A 7 38.74 14.75 40.20
N ILE A 8 37.99 15.42 41.08
CA ILE A 8 36.64 15.00 41.47
C ILE A 8 35.68 15.08 40.26
N ALA A 9 35.77 16.13 39.45
CA ALA A 9 34.94 16.27 38.24
C ALA A 9 35.23 15.18 37.19
N LEU A 10 36.51 14.84 36.97
CA LEU A 10 36.90 13.74 36.08
C LEU A 10 36.43 12.38 36.60
N ALA A 11 36.63 12.10 37.89
CA ALA A 11 36.19 10.86 38.51
C ALA A 11 34.65 10.72 38.47
N GLY A 12 33.91 11.82 38.70
CA GLY A 12 32.46 11.85 38.61
C GLY A 12 31.94 11.57 37.19
N GLY A 13 32.54 12.20 36.17
CA GLY A 13 32.18 11.94 34.76
C GLY A 13 32.44 10.50 34.34
N ILE A 14 33.56 9.92 34.76
CA ILE A 14 33.91 8.51 34.51
C ILE A 14 32.92 7.58 35.23
N ALA A 15 32.58 7.85 36.50
CA ALA A 15 31.61 7.04 37.24
C ALA A 15 30.21 7.05 36.61
N ILE A 16 29.75 8.19 36.10
CA ILE A 16 28.46 8.30 35.39
C ILE A 16 28.48 7.46 34.10
N MET A 17 29.59 7.44 33.36
CA MET A 17 29.75 6.63 32.15
C MET A 17 29.82 5.13 32.42
N LEU A 18 30.45 4.69 33.53
CA LEU A 18 30.58 3.27 33.86
C LEU A 18 29.37 2.67 34.57
N PHE A 19 28.60 3.48 35.32
CA PHE A 19 27.47 3.00 36.13
C PHE A 19 26.09 3.53 35.68
N GLY A 20 26.04 4.47 34.73
CA GLY A 20 24.80 4.92 34.09
C GLY A 20 24.31 3.91 33.06
N GLY A 21 23.59 2.89 33.52
CA GLY A 21 23.07 1.79 32.70
C GLY A 21 22.05 2.16 31.62
N GLU A 22 21.60 3.41 31.56
CA GLU A 22 20.59 3.85 30.60
C GLU A 22 21.22 4.71 29.50
N PHE A 23 21.63 4.07 28.40
CA PHE A 23 21.75 4.77 27.13
C PHE A 23 20.35 5.17 26.66
N PRO A 24 20.04 6.46 26.45
CA PRO A 24 18.81 6.86 25.77
C PRO A 24 18.96 6.60 24.26
N ILE A 25 19.17 5.35 23.87
CA ILE A 25 19.15 4.87 22.48
C ILE A 25 17.75 4.35 22.09
N GLY A 26 16.70 4.93 22.70
CA GLY A 26 15.34 4.37 22.68
C GLY A 26 14.31 5.14 21.87
N GLU A 27 14.59 6.35 21.37
CA GLU A 27 13.57 7.17 20.70
C GLU A 27 13.99 7.65 19.31
N THR A 28 14.60 6.79 18.51
CA THR A 28 14.65 6.99 17.06
C THR A 28 13.25 6.98 16.41
N GLY A 29 12.19 6.65 17.17
CA GLY A 29 10.80 6.62 16.71
C GLY A 29 9.99 7.91 16.94
N ALA A 30 10.46 8.86 17.76
CA ALA A 30 9.65 10.05 18.10
C ALA A 30 9.42 11.02 16.92
N PHE A 31 10.29 10.96 15.90
CA PHE A 31 10.22 11.82 14.71
C PHE A 31 9.77 11.12 13.43
N VAL A 32 9.46 9.82 13.49
CA VAL A 32 9.05 9.03 12.33
C VAL A 32 7.58 8.63 12.50
N SER A 33 6.71 9.23 11.68
CA SER A 33 5.30 8.85 11.62
C SER A 33 5.18 7.40 11.13
N GLU A 34 4.38 6.59 11.83
CA GLU A 34 4.12 5.20 11.42
C GLU A 34 3.50 5.15 10.01
N ALA A 35 4.25 4.63 9.05
CA ALA A 35 3.75 4.40 7.70
C ALA A 35 2.77 3.21 7.70
N GLN A 36 1.48 3.50 7.72
CA GLN A 36 0.40 2.51 7.59
C GLN A 36 0.28 1.99 6.14
N ALA A 37 1.35 1.37 5.60
CA ALA A 37 1.31 0.71 4.30
C ALA A 37 0.58 -0.64 4.43
N ARG A 38 -0.74 -0.62 4.28
CA ARG A 38 -1.57 -1.84 4.36
C ARG A 38 -1.56 -2.57 3.01
N VAL A 39 -0.67 -3.55 2.87
CA VAL A 39 -0.68 -4.50 1.75
C VAL A 39 -1.86 -5.45 1.91
N GLY A 40 -2.68 -5.63 0.87
CA GLY A 40 -3.75 -6.63 0.85
C GLY A 40 -5.15 -6.14 1.24
N ARG A 41 -5.34 -4.89 1.68
CA ARG A 41 -6.66 -4.24 1.59
C ARG A 41 -6.86 -3.72 0.16
N PRO A 42 -8.10 -3.58 -0.36
CA PRO A 42 -8.36 -3.15 -1.73
C PRO A 42 -7.92 -1.70 -2.10
N LEU A 43 -6.91 -1.12 -1.43
CA LEU A 43 -6.39 0.22 -1.71
C LEU A 43 -4.85 0.32 -1.88
N THR A 44 -4.14 -0.79 -2.09
CA THR A 44 -2.83 -0.75 -2.78
C THR A 44 -2.79 -1.78 -3.91
N PRO A 45 -3.16 -1.40 -5.15
CA PRO A 45 -3.02 -2.31 -6.27
C PRO A 45 -1.54 -2.57 -6.53
N VAL A 46 -1.15 -3.83 -6.56
CA VAL A 46 0.21 -4.24 -6.96
C VAL A 46 0.54 -3.77 -8.38
N SER A 47 -0.48 -3.65 -9.25
CA SER A 47 -0.35 -3.18 -10.63
C SER A 47 -1.59 -2.43 -11.11
N TYR A 48 -1.43 -1.16 -11.48
CA TYR A 48 -2.49 -0.33 -12.07
C TYR A 48 -2.98 -0.89 -13.40
N ALA A 49 -2.05 -1.26 -14.30
CA ALA A 49 -2.39 -1.85 -15.59
C ALA A 49 -3.18 -3.16 -15.43
N GLY A 50 -2.83 -3.98 -14.44
CA GLY A 50 -3.57 -5.19 -14.11
C GLY A 50 -4.99 -4.92 -13.62
N VAL A 51 -5.19 -3.86 -12.83
CA VAL A 51 -6.53 -3.43 -12.41
C VAL A 51 -7.34 -2.97 -13.61
N ALA A 52 -6.80 -2.11 -14.47
CA ALA A 52 -7.50 -1.61 -15.65
C ALA A 52 -7.96 -2.76 -16.58
N ARG A 53 -7.09 -3.75 -16.86
CA ARG A 53 -7.47 -4.93 -17.66
C ARG A 53 -8.55 -5.79 -16.99
N ARG A 54 -8.57 -5.88 -15.66
CA ARG A 54 -9.60 -6.62 -14.91
C ARG A 54 -10.93 -5.88 -14.88
N THR A 55 -10.92 -4.57 -14.70
CA THR A 55 -12.15 -3.76 -14.71
C THR A 55 -12.78 -3.80 -16.09
N THR A 56 -12.02 -3.58 -17.17
CA THR A 56 -12.55 -3.68 -18.55
C THR A 56 -13.17 -5.05 -18.83
N ARG A 57 -12.51 -6.16 -18.45
CA ARG A 57 -13.09 -7.49 -18.65
C ARG A 57 -14.40 -7.68 -17.88
N ARG A 58 -14.48 -7.21 -16.63
CA ARG A 58 -15.70 -7.29 -15.81
C ARG A 58 -16.83 -6.43 -16.39
N THR A 59 -16.53 -5.22 -16.85
CA THR A 59 -17.55 -4.32 -17.42
C THR A 59 -18.07 -4.85 -18.75
N VAL A 60 -17.19 -5.40 -19.61
CA VAL A 60 -17.62 -6.05 -20.87
C VAL A 60 -18.49 -7.26 -20.58
N ALA A 61 -18.10 -8.15 -19.66
CA ALA A 61 -18.89 -9.32 -19.30
C ALA A 61 -20.26 -8.93 -18.71
N ALA A 62 -20.30 -7.94 -17.81
CA ALA A 62 -21.55 -7.44 -17.24
C ALA A 62 -22.42 -6.77 -18.31
N GLY A 63 -21.84 -5.94 -19.17
CA GLY A 63 -22.54 -5.29 -20.28
C GLY A 63 -23.09 -6.28 -21.31
N ALA A 64 -22.38 -7.38 -21.57
CA ALA A 64 -22.85 -8.48 -22.41
C ALA A 64 -24.05 -9.20 -21.78
N ALA A 65 -24.00 -9.51 -20.49
CA ALA A 65 -25.09 -10.16 -19.78
C ALA A 65 -26.36 -9.28 -19.75
N VAL A 66 -26.22 -7.98 -19.52
CA VAL A 66 -27.35 -7.03 -19.55
C VAL A 66 -27.83 -6.79 -20.99
N GLY A 67 -26.93 -6.64 -21.95
CA GLY A 67 -27.30 -6.47 -23.36
C GLY A 67 -28.08 -7.67 -23.90
N ALA A 68 -27.72 -8.89 -23.50
CA ALA A 68 -28.42 -10.12 -23.88
C ALA A 68 -29.86 -10.18 -23.35
N THR A 69 -30.16 -9.58 -22.19
CA THR A 69 -31.53 -9.56 -21.65
C THR A 69 -32.38 -8.42 -22.21
N VAL A 70 -31.76 -7.31 -22.62
CA VAL A 70 -32.47 -6.13 -23.15
C VAL A 70 -32.81 -6.26 -24.65
N TYR A 71 -31.98 -6.91 -25.46
CA TYR A 71 -32.12 -6.93 -26.93
C TYR A 71 -33.06 -8.01 -27.50
N ALA A 72 -34.07 -8.45 -26.73
CA ALA A 72 -35.08 -9.46 -27.07
C ALA A 72 -34.60 -10.94 -26.99
N PRO A 73 -35.49 -11.88 -26.58
CA PRO A 73 -35.14 -13.28 -26.37
C PRO A 73 -34.83 -13.95 -27.72
N GLY A 74 -33.55 -14.02 -28.08
CA GLY A 74 -33.09 -14.62 -29.32
C GLY A 74 -31.84 -13.94 -29.89
N CYS A 75 -31.63 -12.66 -29.59
CA CYS A 75 -30.44 -11.96 -30.04
C CYS A 75 -29.29 -12.12 -29.03
N VAL A 76 -28.18 -12.72 -29.46
CA VAL A 76 -26.96 -12.83 -28.66
C VAL A 76 -25.98 -11.72 -29.01
N GLN A 77 -25.34 -11.13 -28.00
CA GLN A 77 -24.26 -10.19 -28.23
C GLN A 77 -23.01 -10.96 -28.71
N ALA A 78 -22.49 -10.61 -29.88
CA ALA A 78 -21.28 -11.19 -30.46
C ALA A 78 -20.24 -10.10 -30.76
N ALA A 79 -18.96 -10.47 -30.78
CA ALA A 79 -17.86 -9.62 -31.20
C ALA A 79 -17.26 -10.15 -32.50
N ASP A 80 -16.97 -9.27 -33.47
CA ASP A 80 -16.24 -9.64 -34.69
C ASP A 80 -14.71 -9.67 -34.44
N ALA A 81 -13.95 -10.14 -35.44
CA ALA A 81 -12.49 -10.21 -35.36
C ALA A 81 -11.82 -8.84 -35.15
N TYR A 82 -12.53 -7.75 -35.42
CA TYR A 82 -12.08 -6.36 -35.24
C TYR A 82 -12.55 -5.75 -33.91
N GLY A 83 -13.25 -6.52 -33.07
CA GLY A 83 -13.68 -6.11 -31.74
C GLY A 83 -14.93 -5.24 -31.71
N ARG A 84 -15.67 -5.12 -32.82
CA ARG A 84 -16.96 -4.43 -32.83
C ARG A 84 -18.03 -5.34 -32.24
N ILE A 85 -18.79 -4.80 -31.28
CA ILE A 85 -19.92 -5.47 -30.63
C ILE A 85 -21.17 -5.29 -31.51
N TYR A 86 -21.80 -6.40 -31.90
CA TYR A 86 -23.05 -6.42 -32.65
C TYR A 86 -24.01 -7.47 -32.08
N TYR A 87 -25.30 -7.32 -32.34
CA TYR A 87 -26.32 -8.31 -31.95
C TYR A 87 -26.57 -9.27 -33.11
N ARG A 88 -26.48 -10.57 -32.85
CA ARG A 88 -26.85 -11.63 -33.80
C ARG A 88 -28.18 -12.22 -33.33
N CYS A 89 -29.23 -11.98 -34.10
CA CYS A 89 -30.54 -12.63 -33.95
C CYS A 89 -30.62 -13.86 -34.87
N PRO A 90 -31.50 -14.85 -34.59
CA PRO A 90 -31.78 -15.96 -35.51
C PRO A 90 -32.27 -15.47 -36.88
#